data_AF-A0A7J7TIS1-F1
#
_entry.id   AF-A0A7J7TIS1-F1
#
_cell.length_a   1.000
_cell.length_b   1.000
_cell.length_c   1.000
_cell.angle_alpha   90.00
_cell.angle_beta   90.00
_cell.angle_gamma   90.00
#
_symmetry.space_group_name_H-M   'P 1'
#
loop_
_entity.id
_entity.type
_entity.pdbx_description
1 polymer ?
#
loop_
_entity_poly.entity_id
_entity_poly.type
_entity_poly.pdbx_seq_one_letter_code
_entity_poly.pdbx_strand_id
1 'polypeptide(L)'
;MKGLGTDEAMLIEVLCTRTNKEIIAIKEAYQRLFDRSLESDVKDDTSGNLKKILVSLLQANRDEGDDVDKDLAGQDAKELYDAGEGRWGTDELAFNDVLAKRSYKQLRATFQAYQILIGKDIEEAIEAETSGDLQKAYLTLVRCARDQEGYFAERLYKAMKGVGTDEETLIHIFVTRAEVDLQGIKAKFQEKYQKSLSDMVRSDTSGDFRKLLVALLH
;
A
#
# COMPACT_ATOMS: atom_id res chain seq x y z
N MET A 1 15.46 -3.97 -9.61
CA MET A 1 14.85 -3.17 -10.69
C MET A 1 15.66 -3.39 -11.96
N LYS A 2 15.02 -3.73 -13.09
CA LYS A 2 15.70 -4.07 -14.35
C LYS A 2 15.04 -3.33 -15.52
N GLY A 3 15.81 -2.51 -16.23
CA GLY A 3 15.42 -1.92 -17.52
C GLY A 3 14.72 -0.56 -17.42
N LEU A 4 14.56 0.11 -18.57
CA LEU A 4 13.76 1.33 -18.70
C LEU A 4 12.28 0.98 -18.45
N GLY A 5 11.68 1.59 -17.42
CA GLY A 5 10.28 1.36 -17.04
C GLY A 5 10.16 0.36 -15.88
N THR A 6 10.72 0.74 -14.73
CA THR A 6 10.55 0.01 -13.47
C THR A 6 9.08 -0.25 -13.22
N ASP A 7 8.75 -1.39 -12.63
CA ASP A 7 7.39 -1.59 -12.12
C ASP A 7 7.27 -0.81 -10.80
N GLU A 8 7.13 0.52 -10.89
CA GLU A 8 6.92 1.35 -9.71
C GLU A 8 5.65 0.92 -8.96
N ALA A 9 4.68 0.30 -9.63
CA ALA A 9 3.47 -0.22 -8.98
C ALA A 9 3.80 -1.39 -8.04
N MET A 10 4.66 -2.32 -8.44
CA MET A 10 5.16 -3.39 -7.57
C MET A 10 6.01 -2.83 -6.42
N LEU A 11 6.89 -1.86 -6.69
CA LEU A 11 7.71 -1.23 -5.66
C LEU A 11 6.84 -0.51 -4.61
N ILE A 12 5.83 0.22 -5.05
CA ILE A 12 4.84 0.89 -4.19
C ILE A 12 4.05 -0.14 -3.39
N GLU A 13 3.54 -1.19 -4.02
CA GLU A 13 2.80 -2.24 -3.32
C GLU A 13 3.63 -2.82 -2.18
N VAL A 14 4.86 -3.26 -2.47
CA VAL A 14 5.72 -3.89 -1.47
C VAL A 14 6.09 -2.89 -0.36
N LEU A 15 6.56 -1.69 -0.69
CA LEU A 15 7.05 -0.78 0.35
C LEU A 15 5.93 -0.13 1.17
N CYS A 16 4.74 0.04 0.61
CA CYS A 16 3.62 0.66 1.31
C CYS A 16 2.74 -0.33 2.10
N THR A 17 2.96 -1.66 1.97
CA THR A 17 2.13 -2.69 2.62
C THR A 17 2.89 -3.61 3.58
N ARG A 18 4.17 -3.35 3.85
CA ARG A 18 5.02 -4.18 4.70
C ARG A 18 5.36 -3.49 6.02
N THR A 19 5.42 -4.29 7.07
CA THR A 19 5.85 -3.90 8.41
C THR A 19 7.35 -3.60 8.46
N ASN A 20 7.81 -2.95 9.52
CA ASN A 20 9.23 -2.67 9.72
C ASN A 20 10.06 -3.96 9.65
N LYS A 21 9.59 -5.03 10.31
CA LYS A 21 10.26 -6.35 10.31
C LYS A 21 10.37 -6.94 8.91
N GLU A 22 9.31 -6.88 8.12
CA GLU A 22 9.30 -7.39 6.74
C GLU A 22 10.21 -6.55 5.83
N ILE A 23 10.20 -5.22 5.96
CA ILE A 23 11.10 -4.34 5.18
C ILE A 23 12.57 -4.64 5.48
N ILE A 24 12.94 -4.84 6.74
CA ILE A 24 14.30 -5.23 7.13
C ILE A 24 14.68 -6.56 6.47
N ALA A 25 13.82 -7.57 6.56
CA ALA A 25 14.06 -8.88 5.95
C ALA A 25 14.18 -8.80 4.42
N ILE A 26 13.38 -7.96 3.76
CA ILE A 26 13.45 -7.70 2.32
C ILE A 26 14.80 -7.06 1.95
N LYS A 27 15.24 -6.04 2.70
CA LYS A 27 16.53 -5.36 2.46
C LYS A 27 17.70 -6.33 2.59
N GLU A 28 17.70 -7.17 3.63
CA GLU A 28 18.74 -8.19 3.85
C GLU A 28 18.74 -9.26 2.74
N ALA A 29 17.57 -9.75 2.35
CA ALA A 29 17.45 -10.72 1.26
C ALA A 29 17.92 -10.13 -0.07
N TYR A 30 17.56 -8.88 -0.37
CA TYR A 30 17.99 -8.19 -1.59
C TYR A 30 19.52 -8.04 -1.64
N GLN A 31 20.15 -7.61 -0.54
CA GLN A 31 21.61 -7.53 -0.45
C GLN A 31 22.26 -8.90 -0.66
N ARG A 32 21.74 -9.96 -0.04
CA ARG A 32 22.30 -11.32 -0.17
C ARG A 32 22.20 -11.87 -1.61
N LEU A 33 21.09 -11.60 -2.30
CA LEU A 33 20.82 -12.16 -3.63
C LEU A 33 21.48 -11.38 -4.76
N PHE A 34 21.64 -10.06 -4.60
CA PHE A 34 22.09 -9.18 -5.68
C PHE A 34 23.40 -8.45 -5.39
N ASP A 35 23.95 -8.60 -4.19
CA ASP A 35 25.14 -7.89 -3.71
C ASP A 35 25.05 -6.37 -3.85
N ARG A 36 23.84 -5.83 -3.72
CA ARG A 36 23.52 -4.39 -3.82
C ARG A 36 22.50 -4.00 -2.77
N SER A 37 22.53 -2.73 -2.36
CA SER A 37 21.55 -2.18 -1.43
C SER A 37 20.24 -1.88 -2.15
N LEU A 38 19.12 -2.39 -1.63
CA LEU A 38 17.78 -2.03 -2.12
C LEU A 38 17.54 -0.53 -2.08
N GLU A 39 18.01 0.15 -1.02
CA GLU A 39 17.85 1.60 -0.90
C GLU A 39 18.67 2.37 -1.94
N SER A 40 19.89 1.91 -2.25
CA SER A 40 20.69 2.53 -3.31
C SER A 40 19.99 2.40 -4.65
N ASP A 41 19.56 1.18 -4.99
CA ASP A 41 18.84 0.94 -6.23
C ASP A 41 17.58 1.82 -6.29
N VAL A 42 16.75 1.88 -5.23
CA VAL A 42 15.53 2.73 -5.18
C VAL A 42 15.87 4.21 -5.36
N LYS A 43 16.97 4.69 -4.80
CA LYS A 43 17.42 6.09 -4.97
C LYS A 43 17.85 6.39 -6.40
N ASP A 44 18.41 5.42 -7.11
CA ASP A 44 18.92 5.60 -8.47
C ASP A 44 17.81 5.49 -9.51
N ASP A 45 16.77 4.71 -9.21
CA ASP A 45 15.72 4.33 -10.16
C ASP A 45 14.42 5.15 -10.00
N THR A 46 14.27 5.84 -8.88
CA THR A 46 13.12 6.74 -8.62
C THR A 46 13.58 8.18 -8.46
N SER A 47 12.65 9.14 -8.60
CA SER A 47 12.95 10.56 -8.47
C SER A 47 11.85 11.33 -7.73
N GLY A 48 12.09 12.62 -7.50
CA GLY A 48 11.11 13.53 -6.90
C GLY A 48 10.62 13.10 -5.53
N ASN A 49 9.34 13.37 -5.25
CA ASN A 49 8.72 13.04 -3.97
C ASN A 49 8.41 11.55 -3.81
N LEU A 50 8.24 10.80 -4.91
CA LEU A 50 8.14 9.34 -4.87
C LEU A 50 9.40 8.73 -4.25
N LYS A 51 10.58 9.14 -4.70
CA LYS A 51 11.85 8.71 -4.11
C LYS A 51 11.91 8.99 -2.60
N LYS A 52 11.46 10.18 -2.17
CA LYS A 52 11.48 10.56 -0.75
C LYS A 52 10.61 9.65 0.10
N ILE A 53 9.36 9.37 -0.32
CA ILE A 53 8.48 8.49 0.43
C ILE A 53 8.99 7.05 0.48
N LEU A 54 9.48 6.51 -0.63
CA LEU A 54 9.97 5.13 -0.68
C LEU A 54 11.24 4.95 0.16
N VAL A 55 12.17 5.92 0.12
CA VAL A 55 13.36 5.92 0.99
C VAL A 55 12.97 6.06 2.46
N SER A 56 11.95 6.85 2.79
CA SER A 56 11.41 6.97 4.15
C SER A 56 10.88 5.62 4.65
N LEU A 57 10.07 4.93 3.84
CA LEU A 57 9.54 3.60 4.17
C LEU A 57 10.65 2.54 4.34
N LEU A 58 11.71 2.62 3.54
CA LEU A 58 12.89 1.74 3.65
C LEU A 58 13.68 1.93 4.94
N GLN A 59 13.44 2.99 5.71
CA GLN A 59 14.05 3.15 7.03
C GLN A 59 13.48 2.17 8.07
N ALA A 60 12.31 1.56 7.81
CA ALA A 60 11.69 0.56 8.67
C ALA A 60 11.57 1.02 10.13
N ASN A 61 11.13 2.26 10.32
CA ASN A 61 11.01 2.93 11.62
C ASN A 61 9.63 3.55 11.83
N ARG A 62 8.59 3.00 11.18
CA ARG A 62 7.20 3.37 11.45
C ARG A 62 6.87 3.03 12.90
N ASP A 63 6.10 3.86 13.58
CA ASP A 63 5.52 3.47 14.87
C ASP A 63 4.56 2.28 14.69
N GLU A 64 4.83 1.17 15.37
CA GLU A 64 3.99 -0.04 15.35
C GLU A 64 3.29 -0.26 16.71
N GLY A 65 3.23 0.79 17.54
CA GLY A 65 2.50 0.80 18.80
C GLY A 65 0.99 0.81 18.65
N ASP A 66 0.32 0.47 19.74
CA ASP A 66 -1.14 0.34 19.81
C ASP A 66 -1.86 1.59 20.32
N ASP A 67 -1.10 2.53 20.89
CA ASP A 67 -1.62 3.77 21.49
C ASP A 67 -2.02 4.79 20.41
N VAL A 68 -3.04 5.59 20.73
CA VAL A 68 -3.56 6.64 19.85
C VAL A 68 -3.60 7.96 20.60
N ASP A 69 -2.86 8.93 20.10
CA ASP A 69 -2.89 10.31 20.57
C ASP A 69 -3.89 11.11 19.73
N LYS A 70 -5.03 11.45 20.34
CA LYS A 70 -6.12 12.17 19.66
C LYS A 70 -5.77 13.63 19.37
N ASP A 71 -4.95 14.26 20.20
CA ASP A 71 -4.53 15.64 19.99
C ASP A 71 -3.56 15.68 18.81
N LEU A 72 -2.62 14.74 18.75
CA LEU A 72 -1.74 14.56 17.60
C LEU A 72 -2.52 14.22 16.33
N ALA A 73 -3.56 13.38 16.41
CA ALA A 73 -4.39 13.06 15.24
C ALA A 73 -5.08 14.30 14.66
N GLY A 74 -5.58 15.20 15.52
CA GLY A 74 -6.15 16.48 15.10
C GLY A 74 -5.09 17.43 14.52
N GLN A 75 -3.89 17.45 15.09
CA GLN A 75 -2.76 18.25 14.59
C GLN A 75 -2.30 17.77 13.22
N ASP A 76 -2.04 16.47 13.06
CA ASP A 76 -1.65 15.84 11.79
C ASP A 76 -2.74 16.07 10.72
N ALA A 77 -4.03 15.99 11.08
CA ALA A 77 -5.12 16.25 10.13
C ALA A 77 -5.10 17.68 9.61
N LYS A 78 -4.87 18.65 10.51
CA LYS A 78 -4.73 20.06 10.12
C LYS A 78 -3.47 20.28 9.27
N GLU A 79 -2.36 19.66 9.64
CA GLU A 79 -1.11 19.74 8.88
C GLU A 79 -1.27 19.18 7.46
N LEU A 80 -1.94 18.04 7.30
CA LEU A 80 -2.25 17.47 5.98
C LEU A 80 -3.14 18.41 5.14
N TYR A 81 -4.10 19.08 5.77
CA TYR A 81 -4.94 20.07 5.07
C TYR A 81 -4.11 21.29 4.64
N ASP A 82 -3.37 21.89 5.57
CA ASP A 82 -2.51 23.05 5.30
C ASP A 82 -1.43 22.73 4.26
N ALA A 83 -0.98 21.48 4.20
CA ALA A 83 -0.03 20.96 3.21
C ALA A 83 -0.67 20.68 1.84
N GLY A 84 -1.96 20.43 1.75
CA GLY A 84 -2.67 20.18 0.49
C GLY A 84 -3.63 21.33 0.17
N GLU A 85 -4.92 21.07 0.38
CA GLU A 85 -6.02 21.96 -0.01
C GLU A 85 -6.00 23.36 0.63
N GLY A 86 -5.28 23.53 1.73
CA GLY A 86 -5.10 24.81 2.44
C GLY A 86 -4.12 25.78 1.77
N ARG A 87 -3.43 25.37 0.70
CA ARG A 87 -2.45 26.19 -0.02
C ARG A 87 -2.50 25.93 -1.53
N TRP A 88 -1.73 26.71 -2.30
CA TRP A 88 -1.54 26.43 -3.73
C TRP A 88 -0.38 25.45 -3.92
N GLY A 89 -0.68 24.29 -4.52
CA GLY A 89 0.23 23.15 -4.65
C GLY A 89 0.33 22.33 -3.36
N THR A 90 1.07 21.23 -3.39
CA THR A 90 1.19 20.31 -2.25
C THR A 90 2.54 20.43 -1.55
N ASP A 91 2.55 20.42 -0.23
CA ASP A 91 3.73 20.20 0.60
C ASP A 91 3.89 18.70 0.86
N GLU A 92 4.57 18.01 -0.05
CA GLU A 92 4.68 16.56 0.03
C GLU A 92 5.58 16.08 1.18
N LEU A 93 6.31 16.98 1.84
CA LEU A 93 7.08 16.63 3.04
C LEU A 93 6.17 16.33 4.23
N ALA A 94 5.12 17.13 4.42
CA ALA A 94 4.15 16.91 5.50
C ALA A 94 3.40 15.58 5.32
N PHE A 95 2.94 15.30 4.09
CA PHE A 95 2.34 14.00 3.76
C PHE A 95 3.29 12.84 4.03
N ASN A 96 4.57 12.97 3.64
CA ASN A 96 5.56 11.93 3.88
C ASN A 96 5.79 11.67 5.37
N ASP A 97 5.91 12.72 6.18
CA ASP A 97 6.18 12.58 7.61
C ASP A 97 5.01 11.93 8.35
N VAL A 98 3.77 12.29 8.02
CA VAL A 98 2.59 11.68 8.63
C VAL A 98 2.39 10.25 8.11
N LEU A 99 2.29 10.05 6.78
CA LEU A 99 1.91 8.76 6.21
C LEU A 99 2.98 7.68 6.34
N ALA A 100 4.28 8.03 6.43
CA ALA A 100 5.35 7.04 6.58
C ALA A 100 5.63 6.65 8.03
N LYS A 101 5.43 7.56 8.99
CA LYS A 101 5.94 7.37 10.37
C LYS A 101 4.86 7.02 11.39
N ARG A 102 3.63 7.52 11.24
CA ARG A 102 2.56 7.26 12.20
C ARG A 102 2.10 5.80 12.14
N SER A 103 1.69 5.24 13.27
CA SER A 103 1.11 3.89 13.32
C SER A 103 -0.18 3.83 12.52
N TYR A 104 -0.57 2.64 12.07
CA TYR A 104 -1.84 2.49 11.35
C TYR A 104 -3.05 2.86 12.21
N LYS A 105 -3.00 2.63 13.54
CA LYS A 105 -4.06 3.07 14.44
C LYS A 105 -4.10 4.59 14.56
N GLN A 106 -2.94 5.24 14.69
CA GLN A 106 -2.84 6.69 14.70
C GLN A 106 -3.35 7.30 13.39
N LEU A 107 -2.94 6.76 12.24
CA LEU A 107 -3.40 7.22 10.92
C LEU A 107 -4.92 7.12 10.75
N ARG A 108 -5.55 6.03 11.21
CA ARG A 108 -7.02 5.92 11.20
C ARG A 108 -7.67 7.06 11.97
N ALA A 109 -7.14 7.41 13.15
CA ALA A 109 -7.63 8.55 13.94
C ALA A 109 -7.39 9.89 13.23
N THR A 110 -6.22 10.07 12.61
CA THR A 110 -5.90 11.25 11.80
C THR A 110 -6.87 11.41 10.63
N PHE A 111 -7.20 10.34 9.90
CA PHE A 111 -8.14 10.40 8.77
C PHE A 111 -9.57 10.71 9.23
N GLN A 112 -9.99 10.19 10.39
CA GLN A 112 -11.28 10.55 10.99
C GLN A 112 -11.31 12.02 11.41
N ALA A 113 -10.22 12.52 12.02
CA ALA A 113 -10.11 13.93 12.37
C ALA A 113 -10.12 14.83 11.13
N TYR A 114 -9.43 14.45 10.04
CA TYR A 114 -9.45 15.15 8.76
C TYR A 114 -10.88 15.29 8.22
N GLN A 115 -11.63 14.19 8.17
CA GLN A 115 -13.01 14.19 7.69
C GLN A 115 -13.92 15.09 8.54
N ILE A 116 -13.74 15.12 9.87
CA ILE A 116 -14.53 15.96 10.78
C ILE A 116 -14.18 17.44 10.63
N LEU A 117 -12.90 17.78 10.52
CA LEU A 117 -12.42 19.17 10.48
C LEU A 117 -12.63 19.82 9.11
N ILE A 118 -12.40 19.07 8.04
CA ILE A 118 -12.34 19.60 6.67
C ILE A 118 -13.61 19.29 5.88
N GLY A 119 -14.30 18.21 6.25
CA GLY A 119 -15.52 17.77 5.56
C GLY A 119 -15.27 16.96 4.28
N LYS A 120 -14.02 16.56 3.99
CA LYS A 120 -13.63 15.73 2.85
C LYS A 120 -12.88 14.48 3.29
N ASP A 121 -12.90 13.45 2.45
CA ASP A 121 -12.07 12.26 2.68
C ASP A 121 -10.61 12.56 2.32
N ILE A 122 -9.66 12.00 3.06
CA ILE A 122 -8.23 12.19 2.78
C ILE A 122 -7.83 11.61 1.41
N GLU A 123 -8.50 10.55 0.93
CA GLU A 123 -8.26 10.02 -0.42
C GLU A 123 -8.65 11.04 -1.49
N GLU A 124 -9.77 11.74 -1.31
CA GLU A 124 -10.22 12.80 -2.23
C GLU A 124 -9.22 13.97 -2.28
N ALA A 125 -8.70 14.38 -1.11
CA ALA A 125 -7.67 15.42 -1.04
C ALA A 125 -6.38 14.99 -1.76
N ILE A 126 -5.92 13.75 -1.55
CA ILE A 126 -4.74 13.21 -2.23
C ILE A 126 -4.95 13.15 -3.75
N GLU A 127 -6.13 12.73 -4.22
CA GLU A 127 -6.47 12.65 -5.64
C GLU A 127 -6.56 14.01 -6.32
N ALA A 128 -6.95 15.06 -5.59
CA ALA A 128 -7.00 16.43 -6.10
C ALA A 128 -5.60 17.08 -6.20
N GLU A 129 -4.72 16.76 -5.25
CA GLU A 129 -3.45 17.47 -5.04
C GLU A 129 -2.24 16.76 -5.65
N THR A 130 -2.28 15.44 -5.81
CA THR A 130 -1.15 14.65 -6.32
C THR A 130 -1.49 13.91 -7.60
N SER A 131 -0.48 13.43 -8.32
CA SER A 131 -0.66 12.65 -9.54
C SER A 131 0.40 11.56 -9.70
N GLY A 132 0.18 10.67 -10.67
CA GLY A 132 1.14 9.62 -11.04
C GLY A 132 1.43 8.65 -9.90
N ASP A 133 2.67 8.19 -9.82
CA ASP A 133 3.07 7.16 -8.85
C ASP A 133 3.14 7.66 -7.41
N LEU A 134 3.32 8.97 -7.20
CA LEU A 134 3.22 9.56 -5.88
C LEU A 134 1.80 9.43 -5.31
N GLN A 135 0.79 9.75 -6.13
CA GLN A 135 -0.62 9.57 -5.76
C GLN A 135 -0.90 8.11 -5.44
N LYS A 136 -0.42 7.17 -6.26
CA LYS A 136 -0.56 5.72 -6.00
C LYS A 136 0.07 5.31 -4.67
N ALA A 137 1.25 5.85 -4.34
CA ALA A 137 1.92 5.56 -3.06
C ALA A 137 1.10 6.05 -1.87
N TYR A 138 0.64 7.31 -1.89
CA TYR A 138 -0.18 7.87 -0.81
C TYR A 138 -1.51 7.15 -0.64
N LEU A 139 -2.23 6.90 -1.74
CA LEU A 139 -3.48 6.13 -1.69
C LEU A 139 -3.25 4.71 -1.18
N THR A 140 -2.14 4.07 -1.54
CA THR A 140 -1.79 2.74 -1.01
C THR A 140 -1.56 2.80 0.50
N LEU A 141 -0.79 3.77 1.00
CA LEU A 141 -0.56 3.96 2.44
C LEU A 141 -1.86 4.21 3.21
N VAL A 142 -2.73 5.09 2.70
CA VAL A 142 -4.02 5.40 3.32
C VAL A 142 -4.92 4.16 3.35
N ARG A 143 -5.08 3.47 2.22
CA ARG A 143 -5.95 2.29 2.12
C ARG A 143 -5.45 1.15 2.99
N CYS A 144 -4.14 0.91 3.06
CA CYS A 144 -3.56 -0.11 3.93
C CYS A 144 -3.71 0.25 5.41
N ALA A 145 -3.48 1.51 5.76
CA ALA A 145 -3.70 1.98 7.13
C ALA A 145 -5.17 1.88 7.54
N ARG A 146 -6.13 2.05 6.62
CA ARG A 146 -7.57 1.84 6.88
C ARG A 146 -7.90 0.37 7.02
N ASP A 147 -7.70 -0.39 5.95
CA ASP A 147 -8.11 -1.78 5.79
C ASP A 147 -7.20 -2.48 4.78
N GLN A 148 -6.08 -3.04 5.27
CA GLN A 148 -5.10 -3.73 4.44
C GLN A 148 -5.68 -4.96 3.74
N GLU A 149 -6.54 -5.72 4.42
CA GLU A 149 -7.20 -6.91 3.85
C GLU A 149 -8.14 -6.50 2.72
N GLY A 150 -8.90 -5.41 2.92
CA GLY A 150 -9.74 -4.80 1.90
C GLY A 150 -8.96 -4.26 0.69
N TYR A 151 -7.78 -3.67 0.92
CA TYR A 151 -6.86 -3.24 -0.14
C TYR A 151 -6.45 -4.42 -1.03
N PHE A 152 -5.95 -5.51 -0.44
CA PHE A 152 -5.53 -6.68 -1.22
C PHE A 152 -6.71 -7.39 -1.88
N ALA A 153 -7.89 -7.42 -1.24
CA ALA A 153 -9.09 -7.95 -1.86
C ALA A 153 -9.47 -7.18 -3.13
N GLU A 154 -9.38 -5.84 -3.10
CA GLU A 154 -9.62 -5.02 -4.29
C GLU A 154 -8.57 -5.23 -5.37
N ARG A 155 -7.30 -5.38 -5.00
CA ARG A 155 -6.23 -5.68 -5.95
C ARG A 155 -6.42 -7.01 -6.66
N LEU A 156 -6.74 -8.07 -5.91
CA LEU A 156 -7.07 -9.38 -6.47
C LEU A 156 -8.26 -9.30 -7.42
N TYR A 157 -9.30 -8.54 -7.05
CA TYR A 157 -10.46 -8.36 -7.92
C TYR A 157 -10.08 -7.66 -9.23
N LYS A 158 -9.31 -6.56 -9.15
CA LYS A 158 -8.84 -5.83 -10.33
C LYS A 158 -7.95 -6.71 -11.22
N ALA A 159 -7.11 -7.56 -10.65
CA ALA A 159 -6.25 -8.49 -11.38
C ALA A 159 -7.02 -9.56 -12.18
N MET A 160 -8.25 -9.90 -11.75
CA MET A 160 -9.14 -10.87 -12.42
C MET A 160 -10.32 -10.23 -13.15
N LYS A 161 -10.42 -8.89 -13.16
CA LYS A 161 -11.57 -8.21 -13.76
C LYS A 161 -11.21 -7.73 -15.16
N GLY A 162 -11.86 -8.31 -16.17
CA GLY A 162 -11.82 -7.81 -17.54
C GLY A 162 -11.38 -8.88 -18.52
N VAL A 163 -10.74 -8.46 -19.61
CA VAL A 163 -10.16 -9.38 -20.60
C VAL A 163 -8.72 -9.67 -20.21
N GLY A 164 -8.42 -10.94 -19.95
CA GLY A 164 -7.12 -11.37 -19.45
C GLY A 164 -7.03 -11.30 -17.92
N THR A 165 -5.96 -11.87 -17.40
CA THR A 165 -5.70 -11.98 -15.96
C THR A 165 -4.29 -11.46 -15.69
N ASP A 166 -4.14 -10.59 -14.71
CA ASP A 166 -2.83 -10.21 -14.20
C ASP A 166 -2.31 -11.30 -13.26
N GLU A 167 -1.76 -12.35 -13.88
CA GLU A 167 -1.24 -13.52 -13.17
C GLU A 167 -0.08 -13.15 -12.22
N GLU A 168 0.70 -12.12 -12.54
CA GLU A 168 1.83 -11.67 -11.71
C GLU A 168 1.34 -11.07 -10.39
N THR A 169 0.36 -10.17 -10.42
CA THR A 169 -0.30 -9.66 -9.20
C THR A 169 -0.95 -10.79 -8.40
N LEU A 170 -1.61 -11.75 -9.06
CA LEU A 170 -2.21 -12.89 -8.36
C LEU A 170 -1.15 -13.72 -7.63
N ILE A 171 -0.09 -14.13 -8.32
CA ILE A 171 1.00 -14.91 -7.72
C ILE A 171 1.63 -14.14 -6.56
N HIS A 172 1.94 -12.85 -6.77
CA HIS A 172 2.54 -12.01 -5.74
C HIS A 172 1.70 -11.97 -4.47
N ILE A 173 0.42 -11.64 -4.59
CA ILE A 173 -0.47 -11.52 -3.42
C ILE A 173 -0.69 -12.88 -2.78
N PHE A 174 -0.99 -13.94 -3.56
CA PHE A 174 -1.24 -15.26 -2.98
C PHE A 174 -0.03 -15.80 -2.22
N VAL A 175 1.18 -15.67 -2.77
CA VAL A 175 2.40 -16.18 -2.12
C VAL A 175 2.78 -15.34 -0.91
N THR A 176 2.77 -14.00 -1.04
CA THR A 176 3.26 -13.13 0.03
C THR A 176 2.27 -12.94 1.18
N ARG A 177 0.98 -13.20 0.96
CA ARG A 177 -0.07 -13.01 1.98
C ARG A 177 -0.61 -14.31 2.56
N ALA A 178 -0.26 -15.47 1.99
CA ALA A 178 -0.76 -16.80 2.41
C ALA A 178 -0.71 -17.03 3.92
N GLU A 179 0.44 -16.74 4.54
CA GLU A 179 0.68 -16.97 5.97
C GLU A 179 0.56 -15.69 6.82
N VAL A 180 0.02 -14.60 6.24
CA VAL A 180 -0.12 -13.30 6.90
C VAL A 180 -1.58 -12.99 7.18
N ASP A 181 -2.37 -12.74 6.14
CA ASP A 181 -3.75 -12.25 6.26
C ASP A 181 -4.68 -12.74 5.13
N LEU A 182 -4.29 -13.79 4.37
CA LEU A 182 -5.09 -14.30 3.26
C LEU A 182 -6.52 -14.70 3.65
N GLN A 183 -6.73 -15.21 4.87
CA GLN A 183 -8.08 -15.52 5.36
C GLN A 183 -8.94 -14.25 5.56
N GLY A 184 -8.35 -13.17 6.07
CA GLY A 184 -9.00 -11.86 6.18
C GLY A 184 -9.30 -11.27 4.79
N ILE A 185 -8.34 -11.35 3.87
CA ILE A 185 -8.51 -10.93 2.47
C ILE A 185 -9.68 -11.69 1.81
N LYS A 186 -9.79 -13.01 2.00
CA LYS A 186 -10.92 -13.81 1.50
C LYS A 186 -12.26 -13.33 2.04
N ALA A 187 -12.34 -13.02 3.34
CA ALA A 187 -13.55 -12.51 3.96
C ALA A 187 -13.96 -11.14 3.38
N LYS A 188 -13.01 -10.20 3.30
CA LYS A 188 -13.23 -8.86 2.71
C LYS A 188 -13.62 -8.94 1.23
N PHE A 189 -13.02 -9.86 0.48
CA PHE A 189 -13.37 -10.09 -0.92
C PHE A 189 -14.83 -10.55 -1.07
N GLN A 190 -15.24 -11.54 -0.28
CA GLN A 190 -16.62 -12.05 -0.28
C GLN A 190 -17.62 -10.96 0.11
N GLU A 191 -17.31 -10.18 1.14
CA GLU A 191 -18.13 -9.05 1.61
C GLU A 191 -18.32 -8.01 0.50
N LYS A 192 -17.24 -7.60 -0.16
CA LYS A 192 -17.24 -6.50 -1.14
C LYS A 192 -17.83 -6.90 -2.50
N TYR A 193 -17.58 -8.12 -2.97
CA TYR A 193 -17.91 -8.54 -4.32
C TYR A 193 -19.03 -9.59 -4.42
N GLN A 194 -19.57 -10.04 -3.26
CA GLN A 194 -20.67 -11.00 -3.19
C GLN A 194 -20.38 -12.32 -3.93
N LYS A 195 -19.09 -12.63 -4.12
CA LYS A 195 -18.55 -13.83 -4.78
C LYS A 195 -17.27 -14.22 -4.05
N SER A 196 -17.03 -15.51 -3.87
CA SER A 196 -15.84 -15.96 -3.15
C SER A 196 -14.59 -15.76 -3.99
N LEU A 197 -13.45 -15.52 -3.33
CA LEU A 197 -12.17 -15.41 -4.01
C LEU A 197 -11.82 -16.69 -4.79
N SER A 198 -12.16 -17.87 -4.23
CA SER A 198 -11.99 -19.17 -4.90
C SER A 198 -12.83 -19.28 -6.18
N ASP A 199 -14.09 -18.85 -6.14
CA ASP A 199 -14.96 -18.87 -7.31
C ASP A 199 -14.48 -17.90 -8.39
N MET A 200 -13.93 -16.75 -7.99
CA MET A 200 -13.35 -15.79 -8.94
C MET A 200 -12.12 -16.38 -9.63
N VAL A 201 -11.18 -16.96 -8.86
CA VAL A 201 -9.99 -17.63 -9.40
C VAL A 201 -10.39 -18.77 -10.34
N ARG A 202 -11.40 -19.57 -9.98
CA ARG A 202 -11.86 -20.70 -10.81
C ARG A 202 -12.46 -20.26 -12.14
N SER A 203 -13.13 -19.10 -12.17
CA SER A 203 -13.70 -18.55 -13.40
C SER A 203 -12.67 -17.88 -14.31
N ASP A 204 -11.59 -17.35 -13.72
CA ASP A 204 -10.64 -16.51 -14.46
C ASP A 204 -9.36 -17.24 -14.86
N THR A 205 -9.01 -18.33 -14.15
CA THR A 205 -7.80 -19.12 -14.42
C THR A 205 -8.14 -20.55 -14.88
N SER A 206 -7.16 -21.24 -15.47
CA SER A 206 -7.34 -22.62 -15.94
C SER A 206 -6.10 -23.49 -15.70
N GLY A 207 -6.18 -24.77 -16.08
CA GLY A 207 -5.06 -25.70 -16.03
C GLY A 207 -4.48 -25.91 -14.62
N ASP A 208 -3.17 -26.13 -14.57
CA ASP A 208 -2.43 -26.36 -13.32
C ASP A 208 -2.25 -25.09 -12.51
N PHE A 209 -2.17 -23.93 -13.17
CA PHE A 209 -2.15 -22.62 -12.50
C PHE A 209 -3.37 -22.44 -11.60
N ARG A 210 -4.58 -22.69 -12.11
CA ARG A 210 -5.81 -22.69 -11.30
C ARG A 210 -5.73 -23.64 -10.12
N LYS A 211 -5.26 -24.87 -10.33
CA LYS A 211 -5.19 -25.88 -9.26
C LYS A 211 -4.30 -25.39 -8.12
N LEU A 212 -3.15 -24.80 -8.46
CA LEU A 212 -2.21 -24.26 -7.48
C LEU A 212 -2.83 -23.08 -6.71
N LEU A 213 -3.41 -22.09 -7.40
CA LEU A 213 -4.02 -20.94 -6.73
C LEU A 213 -5.18 -21.34 -5.81
N VAL A 214 -6.01 -22.28 -6.25
CA VAL A 214 -7.10 -22.82 -5.44
C VAL A 214 -6.55 -23.57 -4.22
N ALA A 215 -5.43 -24.30 -4.34
CA ALA A 215 -4.81 -24.97 -3.21
C ALA A 215 -4.25 -23.98 -2.18
N LEU A 216 -3.67 -22.85 -2.61
CA LEU A 216 -3.18 -21.79 -1.71
C LEU A 216 -4.31 -21.07 -0.94
N LEU A 217 -5.56 -21.19 -1.39
CA LEU A 217 -6.73 -20.61 -0.74
C LEU A 217 -7.27 -21.44 0.43
N HIS A 218 -6.75 -22.65 0.65
CA HIS A 218 -7.24 -23.60 1.65
C HIS A 218 -6.27 -23.80 2.81
#